data_AF-A0A067PAZ9-F1
#
_entry.id   AF-A0A067PAZ9-F1
#
_cell.length_a   1.000
_cell.length_b   1.000
_cell.length_c   1.000
_cell.angle_alpha   90.00
_cell.angle_beta   90.00
_cell.angle_gamma   90.00
#
_symmetry.space_group_name_H-M   'P 1'
#
loop_
_entity.id
_entity.type
_entity.pdbx_description
1 polymer ?
#
loop_
_entity_poly.entity_id
_entity_poly.type
_entity_poly.pdbx_seq_one_letter_code
_entity_poly.pdbx_strand_id
1 'polypeptide(L)' 'AFHNMLVDYGLEKKILSFTADNTTSNDKQTTKLDWLSNSFKAANRVRCFNHTVNLVV' A
#
# COMPACT_ATOMS: atom_id res chain seq x y z
N ALA A 1 -3.11 4.18 11.22
CA ALA A 1 -2.15 3.14 11.64
C ALA A 1 -0.94 3.09 10.70
N PHE A 2 -1.07 2.60 9.46
CA PHE A 2 0.09 2.40 8.57
C PHE A 2 0.95 3.65 8.29
N HIS A 3 0.33 4.79 7.95
CA HIS A 3 1.08 6.03 7.74
C HIS A 3 1.85 6.49 8.98
N ASN A 4 1.23 6.41 10.17
CA ASN A 4 1.90 6.77 11.42
C ASN A 4 3.11 5.86 11.65
N MET A 5 2.96 4.55 11.45
CA MET A 5 4.10 3.61 11.53
C MET A 5 5.24 4.03 10.59
N LEU A 6 4.95 4.42 9.35
CA LEU A 6 5.98 4.89 8.42
C LEU A 6 6.70 6.15 8.92
N VAL A 7 5.98 7.09 9.54
CA VAL A 7 6.56 8.30 10.15
C VAL A 7 7.42 7.93 11.36
N ASP A 8 6.92 7.06 12.23
CA ASP A 8 7.60 6.61 13.46
C ASP A 8 8.97 5.96 13.13
N TYR A 9 9.08 5.30 11.96
CA TYR A 9 10.33 4.70 11.48
C TYR A 9 11.13 5.55 10.48
N GLY A 10 10.68 6.78 10.14
CA GLY A 10 11.36 7.63 9.15
C GLY A 10 11.41 7.05 7.73
N LEU A 11 10.36 6.31 7.37
CA LEU A 11 10.16 5.61 6.10
C LEU A 11 9.13 6.28 5.21
N GLU A 12 8.46 7.34 5.66
CA GLU A 12 7.35 7.96 4.97
C GLU A 12 7.71 8.44 3.56
N LYS A 13 8.96 8.82 3.30
CA LYS A 13 9.47 9.19 1.96
C LYS A 13 10.26 8.08 1.24
N LYS A 14 10.22 6.85 1.74
CA LYS A 14 11.05 5.72 1.26
C LYS A 14 10.20 4.53 0.82
N ILE A 15 9.09 4.83 0.14
CA ILE A 15 8.11 3.84 -0.31
C ILE A 15 8.10 3.86 -1.83
N LEU A 16 8.73 2.86 -2.44
CA LEU A 16 8.75 2.70 -3.88
C LEU A 16 7.46 2.04 -4.39
N SER A 17 7.05 0.95 -3.75
CA SER A 17 5.87 0.15 -4.12
C SER A 17 5.25 -0.48 -2.88
N PHE A 18 3.98 -0.87 -2.97
CA PHE A 18 3.25 -1.55 -1.91
C PHE A 18 2.52 -2.76 -2.47
N THR A 19 2.83 -3.94 -1.92
CA THR A 19 2.15 -5.20 -2.27
C THR A 19 1.32 -5.69 -1.09
N ALA A 20 0.03 -5.95 -1.30
CA ALA A 20 -0.85 -6.48 -0.26
C ALA A 20 -1.99 -7.32 -0.85
N ASP A 21 -2.78 -7.97 -0.01
CA ASP A 21 -3.93 -8.79 -0.44
C ASP A 21 -5.01 -7.99 -1.21
N ASN A 22 -5.97 -8.72 -1.78
CA ASN A 22 -7.08 -8.11 -2.54
C ASN A 22 -8.24 -7.70 -1.62
N THR A 23 -8.00 -6.71 -0.76
CA THR A 23 -9.03 -6.16 0.13
C THR A 23 -9.21 -4.65 -0.08
N THR A 24 -10.44 -4.17 0.13
CA THR A 24 -10.82 -2.75 -0.05
C THR A 24 -10.16 -1.83 0.98
N SER A 25 -9.81 -2.34 2.16
CA SER A 25 -9.06 -1.58 3.18
C SER A 25 -7.69 -1.16 2.66
N ASN A 26 -7.00 -2.07 1.95
CA ASN A 26 -5.70 -1.79 1.33
C ASN A 26 -5.80 -0.77 0.18
N ASP A 27 -6.91 -0.77 -0.57
CA ASP A 27 -7.18 0.29 -1.56
C ASP A 27 -7.31 1.66 -0.90
N LYS A 28 -8.17 1.76 0.11
CA LYS A 28 -8.39 3.03 0.83
C LYS A 28 -7.10 3.54 1.46
N GLN A 29 -6.31 2.65 2.05
CA GLN A 29 -5.02 2.99 2.65
C GLN A 29 -4.04 3.55 1.61
N THR A 30 -3.88 2.88 0.46
CA THR A 30 -2.93 3.29 -0.58
C THR A 30 -3.37 4.55 -1.33
N THR A 31 -4.68 4.73 -1.58
CA THR A 31 -5.22 6.00 -2.11
C THR A 31 -4.93 7.15 -1.16
N LYS A 32 -5.15 6.96 0.15
CA LYS A 32 -4.80 7.98 1.15
C LYS A 32 -3.30 8.24 1.18
N LEU A 33 -2.46 7.21 1.05
CA LEU A 33 -1.01 7.34 1.06
C LEU A 33 -0.52 8.17 -0.14
N ASP A 34 -1.08 7.98 -1.34
CA ASP A 34 -0.73 8.73 -2.55
C ASP A 34 -1.02 10.24 -2.46
N TRP A 35 -2.02 10.64 -1.65
CA TRP A 35 -2.36 12.05 -1.42
C TRP A 35 -1.48 12.75 -0.38
N LEU A 36 -0.63 12.01 0.32
CA LEU A 36 0.29 12.59 1.31
C LEU A 36 1.58 13.05 0.64
N SER A 37 2.28 13.99 1.29
CA SER A 37 3.60 14.46 0.83
C SER A 37 4.68 13.38 1.06
N ASN A 38 4.73 12.39 0.18
CA ASN A 38 5.69 11.27 0.21
C ASN A 38 6.17 10.85 -1.19
N SER A 39 6.94 9.76 -1.24
CA SER A 39 7.47 9.17 -2.47
C SER A 39 6.54 8.16 -3.14
N PHE A 40 5.47 7.72 -2.46
CA PHE A 40 4.59 6.68 -2.95
C PHE A 40 3.70 7.22 -4.07
N LYS A 41 3.38 6.36 -5.04
CA LYS A 41 2.36 6.61 -6.05
C LYS A 41 1.36 5.48 -6.10
N ALA A 42 0.07 5.80 -6.20
CA ALA A 42 -0.99 4.79 -6.26
C ALA A 42 -0.80 3.78 -7.41
N ALA A 43 -0.18 4.22 -8.53
CA ALA A 43 0.20 3.37 -9.65
C ALA A 43 1.19 2.25 -9.27
N ASN A 44 1.95 2.41 -8.18
CA ASN A 44 2.94 1.44 -7.71
C ASN A 44 2.34 0.44 -6.70
N ARG A 45 1.01 0.39 -6.57
CA ARG A 45 0.31 -0.63 -5.78
C ARG A 45 0.17 -1.92 -6.58
N VAL A 46 0.52 -3.04 -5.94
CA VAL A 46 0.43 -4.38 -6.51
C VAL A 46 -0.46 -5.25 -5.62
N ARG A 47 -1.29 -6.11 -6.22
CA ARG A 47 -2.02 -7.14 -5.48
C ARG A 47 -1.13 -8.37 -5.29
N CYS A 48 -1.15 -8.95 -4.10
CA CYS A 48 -0.37 -10.14 -3.78
C CYS A 48 -0.85 -11.31 -4.64
N PHE A 49 0.05 -11.87 -5.44
CA PHE A 49 -0.25 -12.94 -6.39
C PHE A 49 -0.97 -14.12 -5.74
N ASN A 50 -0.48 -14.60 -4.58
CA ASN A 50 -1.08 -15.73 -3.88
C ASN A 50 -2.55 -15.46 -3.50
N HIS A 51 -2.85 -14.25 -3.04
CA HIS A 51 -4.22 -13.87 -2.68
C HIS A 51 -5.10 -13.73 -3.91
N THR A 52 -4.56 -13.26 -5.05
CA THR A 52 -5.30 -13.24 -6.31
C THR A 52 -5.65 -14.64 -6.79
N VAL A 53 -4.72 -15.60 -6.73
CA VAL A 53 -4.97 -17.00 -7.09
C VAL A 53 -6.01 -17.64 -6.16
N ASN A 54 -5.96 -17.34 -4.86
CA ASN A 54 -6.92 -17.87 -3.89
C ASN A 54 -8.34 -17.27 -4.00
N LEU A 55 -8.64 -16.44 -5.00
CA LEU A 55 -10.01 -15.98 -5.29
C LEU A 55 -10.69 -16.80 -6.38
N VAL A 56 -9.92 -17.57 -7.16
CA VAL A 56 -10.45 -18.41 -8.25
C VAL A 56 -10.54 -19.90 -7.88
N VAL A 57 -10.06 -20.25 -6.69
CA VAL A 57 -10.18 -21.57 -6.07
C VAL A 57 -11.35 -21.53 -5.10
#